data_AF-A0A951LG29-F1
#
_entry.id   AF-A0A951LG29-F1
#
_cell.length_a   1.000
_cell.length_b   1.000
_cell.length_c   1.000
_cell.angle_alpha   90.00
_cell.angle_beta   90.00
_cell.angle_gamma   90.00
#
_symmetry.space_group_name_H-M   'P 1'
#
loop_
_entity.id
_entity.type
_entity.pdbx_description
1 polymer ?
#
loop_
_entity_poly.entity_id
_entity_poly.type
_entity_poly.pdbx_seq_one_letter_code
_entity_poly.pdbx_strand_id
1 'polypeptide(L)' 'MDLEEKTLDQIGDRCEECGAALTPAELQAVIESGGPALCSIHAAEDEPGLAAEEAGFFEGE' A
#
# COMPACT_ATOMS: atom_id res chain seq x y z
N MET A 1 20.54 5.87 25.66
CA MET A 1 19.18 5.84 25.12
C MET A 1 18.93 4.43 24.67
N ASP A 2 17.92 3.75 25.22
CA ASP A 2 17.40 2.53 24.63
C ASP A 2 16.55 2.94 23.42
N LEU A 3 17.07 2.67 22.23
CA LEU A 3 16.27 2.69 21.01
C LEU A 3 15.67 1.31 20.88
N GLU A 4 14.45 1.14 21.39
CA GLU A 4 13.65 -0.05 21.15
C GLU A 4 13.45 -0.19 19.63
N GLU A 5 14.13 -1.18 19.07
CA GLU A 5 14.07 -1.55 17.66
C GLU A 5 12.64 -2.06 17.36
N LYS A 6 11.75 -1.13 16.98
CA LYS A 6 10.42 -1.50 16.49
C LYS A 6 10.60 -2.39 15.27
N THR A 7 10.43 -3.69 15.47
CA THR A 7 10.36 -4.68 14.40
C THR A 7 9.35 -4.18 13.40
N LEU A 8 9.83 -3.84 12.20
CA LEU A 8 8.98 -3.39 11.10
C LEU A 8 7.87 -4.41 10.92
N ASP A 9 6.64 -3.91 10.91
CA ASP A 9 5.44 -4.72 10.80
C ASP A 9 5.56 -5.58 9.53
N GLN A 10 5.68 -6.89 9.71
CA GLN A 10 5.84 -7.79 8.57
C GLN A 10 4.49 -7.83 7.86
N ILE A 11 4.45 -7.31 6.62
CA ILE A 11 3.28 -7.36 5.73
C ILE A 11 2.60 -8.71 5.91
N GLY A 12 1.41 -8.69 6.51
CA GLY A 12 0.75 -9.90 6.95
C GLY A 12 0.41 -10.79 5.75
N ASP A 13 0.54 -12.10 5.92
CA ASP A 13 -0.06 -13.11 5.02
C ASP A 13 -1.61 -13.08 5.05
N ARG A 14 -2.20 -12.06 5.69
CA ARG A 14 -3.64 -11.89 5.89
C ARG A 14 -4.06 -10.46 5.65
N CYS A 15 -5.24 -10.33 5.06
CA CYS A 15 -5.90 -9.06 4.87
C CYS A 15 -6.21 -8.40 6.23
N GLU A 16 -5.79 -7.15 6.44
CA GLU A 16 -6.02 -6.41 7.69
C GLU A 16 -7.50 -6.09 7.93
N GLU A 17 -8.26 -5.84 6.86
CA GLU A 17 -9.71 -5.56 6.90
C GLU A 17 -10.57 -6.80 7.27
N CYS A 18 -10.31 -7.96 6.63
CA CYS A 18 -11.19 -9.13 6.72
C CYS A 18 -10.55 -10.40 7.30
N GLY A 19 -9.25 -10.39 7.59
CA GLY A 19 -8.50 -11.53 8.15
C GLY A 19 -8.32 -12.73 7.22
N ALA A 20 -8.77 -12.65 5.96
CA ALA A 20 -8.58 -13.69 4.95
C ALA A 20 -7.10 -13.87 4.62
N ALA A 21 -6.65 -15.11 4.40
CA ALA A 21 -5.28 -15.37 3.93
C ALA A 21 -5.11 -14.81 2.52
N LEU A 22 -4.05 -14.02 2.32
CA LEU A 22 -3.72 -13.44 1.02
C LEU A 22 -3.20 -14.53 0.09
N THR A 23 -3.62 -14.49 -1.16
CA THR A 23 -2.98 -15.29 -2.20
C THR A 23 -1.61 -14.71 -2.54
N PRO A 24 -0.66 -15.52 -3.08
CA PRO A 24 0.65 -15.01 -3.48
C PRO A 24 0.59 -13.89 -4.54
N ALA A 25 -0.50 -13.79 -5.30
CA ALA A 25 -0.72 -12.68 -6.23
C ALA A 25 -1.09 -11.37 -5.52
N GLU A 26 -1.94 -11.44 -4.49
CA GLU A 26 -2.33 -10.29 -3.67
C GLU A 26 -1.15 -9.78 -2.83
N LEU A 27 -0.37 -10.69 -2.24
CA LEU A 27 0.83 -10.31 -1.51
C LEU A 27 1.87 -9.63 -2.40
N GLN A 28 2.03 -10.08 -3.66
CA GLN A 28 2.86 -9.39 -4.66
C GLN A 28 2.36 -7.97 -4.92
N ALA A 29 1.05 -7.81 -5.19
CA ALA A 29 0.46 -6.50 -5.46
C ALA A 29 0.63 -5.51 -4.28
N VAL A 30 0.49 -6.00 -3.04
CA VAL A 30 0.76 -5.22 -1.82
C VAL A 30 2.23 -4.80 -1.74
N ILE A 31 3.18 -5.72 -1.99
CA ILE A 31 4.62 -5.43 -1.99
C ILE A 31 5.01 -4.45 -3.10
N GLU A 32 4.42 -4.57 -4.28
CA GLU A 32 4.65 -3.69 -5.44
C GLU A 32 4.07 -2.29 -5.24
N SER A 33 2.90 -2.20 -4.60
CA SER A 33 2.25 -0.92 -4.27
C SER A 33 2.85 -0.27 -3.02
N GLY A 34 3.54 -1.04 -2.16
CA GLY A 34 4.06 -0.58 -0.87
C GLY A 34 2.96 -0.24 0.15
N GLY A 35 1.77 -0.82 -0.01
CA GLY A 35 0.55 -0.50 0.73
C GLY A 35 0.29 -1.41 1.94
N PRO A 36 -0.88 -1.24 2.60
CA PRO A 36 -1.35 -2.15 3.65
C PRO A 36 -1.62 -3.56 3.09
N ALA A 37 -1.59 -4.58 3.96
CA ALA A 37 -1.85 -5.96 3.58
C ALA A 37 -3.35 -6.15 3.32
N LEU A 38 -3.79 -5.90 2.09
CA LEU A 38 -5.19 -6.00 1.67
C LEU A 38 -5.38 -7.07 0.59
N CYS A 39 -6.50 -7.80 0.65
CA CYS A 39 -6.88 -8.68 -0.45
C CYS A 39 -7.36 -7.86 -1.65
N SER A 40 -7.35 -8.46 -2.83
CA SER A 40 -7.72 -7.86 -4.12
C SER A 40 -9.06 -7.14 -4.15
N ILE A 41 -9.97 -7.46 -3.22
CA ILE A 41 -11.26 -6.78 -3.05
C ILE A 41 -11.07 -5.41 -2.39
N HIS A 42 -10.40 -5.35 -1.23
CA HIS A 42 -10.20 -4.10 -0.48
C HIS A 42 -9.02 -3.27 -1.04
N ALA A 43 -8.02 -3.93 -1.64
CA ALA A 43 -6.90 -3.26 -2.32
C ALA A 43 -7.35 -2.46 -3.55
N ALA A 44 -8.51 -2.78 -4.14
CA ALA A 44 -9.12 -2.01 -5.22
C ALA A 44 -9.90 -0.78 -4.73
N GLU A 45 -10.15 -0.66 -3.41
CA GLU A 45 -10.77 0.54 -2.81
C GLU A 45 -9.69 1.55 -2.36
N ASP A 46 -8.47 1.07 -2.08
CA ASP A 46 -7.27 1.86 -1.82
C ASP A 46 -6.47 2.11 -3.12
N GLU A 47 -7.12 2.59 -4.19
CA GLU A 47 -6.38 3.25 -5.28
C GLU A 47 -5.98 4.65 -4.81
N PRO A 48 -4.69 4.96 -4.55
CA PRO A 48 -4.25 6.32 -4.29
C PRO A 48 -4.42 7.12 -5.57
N GLY A 49 -5.55 7.83 -5.66
CA GLY A 49 -5.95 8.59 -6.85
C GLY A 49 -4.83 9.47 -7.38
N LEU A 50 -4.72 9.54 -8.71
CA LEU A 50 -3.58 10.08 -9.47
C LEU A 50 -3.10 11.48 -9.04
N ALA A 51 -2.32 11.53 -7.96
CA ALA A 51 -1.63 12.74 -7.48
C ALA A 51 -0.22 12.87 -8.10
N ALA A 52 -0.06 12.40 -9.35
CA ALA A 52 1.21 12.31 -10.05
C ALA A 52 1.19 12.91 -11.47
N GLU A 53 0.18 13.71 -11.83
CA GLU A 53 0.09 14.39 -13.13
C GLU A 53 -0.40 15.85 -13.06
N GLU A 54 0.38 16.76 -12.46
CA GLU A 54 0.48 18.17 -12.96
C GLU A 54 1.74 18.92 -12.50
N ALA A 55 2.92 18.30 -12.60
CA ALA A 55 4.18 19.05 -12.68
C ALA A 55 4.40 19.55 -14.12
N GLY A 56 3.61 20.54 -14.59
CA GLY A 56 3.56 20.86 -16.03
C GLY A 56 2.95 22.20 -16.47
N PHE A 57 3.63 23.31 -16.15
CA PHE A 57 3.85 24.45 -17.07
C PHE A 57 2.64 25.07 -17.82
N PHE A 58 2.12 26.20 -17.31
CA PHE A 58 1.54 27.30 -18.12
C PHE A 58 1.31 28.59 -17.29
N GLU A 59 1.65 29.82 -17.68
CA GLU A 59 2.82 30.28 -18.46
C GLU A 59 3.31 31.63 -17.88
N GLY A 60 2.57 32.73 -18.06
CA GLY A 60 2.72 34.00 -17.31
C GLY A 60 1.91 35.18 -17.88
N GLU A 61 1.48 36.11 -17.03
CA GLU A 61 1.17 37.53 -17.36
C GLU A 61 1.33 38.41 -16.11
#